data_AF-A0A6N2NFA5-F1
#
_entry.id   AF-A0A6N2NFA5-F1
#
_cell.length_a   1.000
_cell.length_b   1.000
_cell.length_c   1.000
_cell.angle_alpha   90.00
_cell.angle_beta   90.00
_cell.angle_gamma   90.00
#
_symmetry.space_group_name_H-M   'P 1'
#
loop_
_entity.id
_entity.type
_entity.pdbx_description
1 polymer ?
#
loop_
_entity_poly.entity_id
_entity_poly.type
_entity_poly.pdbx_seq_one_letter_code
_entity_poly.pdbx_strand_id
1 'polypeptide(L)'
;MEWPHDAYPPWAHGPGYIISRDIAKFIVRGHQERDLKLFKLEDVAMGIWIEQFKNSGQEVHYMTDERFYNAGCETDYILAHYQSPRLVLCLWEKLQKEHQPACCE
;
A
#
# COMPACT_ATOMS: atom_id res chain seq x y z
N MET A 1 13.56 21.33 6.22
CA MET A 1 13.48 19.88 5.93
C MET A 1 12.25 19.34 6.65
N GLU A 2 11.35 18.62 5.98
CA GLU A 2 10.08 18.16 6.59
C GLU A 2 10.30 17.00 7.59
N TRP A 3 11.43 16.30 7.52
CA TRP A 3 11.81 15.22 8.42
C TRP A 3 13.15 15.54 9.09
N PRO A 4 13.28 15.37 10.42
CA PRO A 4 14.47 15.79 11.16
C PRO A 4 15.57 14.70 11.25
N HIS A 5 15.29 13.46 10.83
CA HIS A 5 16.26 12.36 10.87
C HIS A 5 16.89 12.12 9.50
N ASP A 6 18.01 11.40 9.49
CA ASP A 6 18.81 11.14 8.28
C ASP A 6 18.10 10.20 7.27
N ALA A 7 17.16 9.38 7.73
CA ALA A 7 16.43 8.44 6.90
C ALA A 7 14.96 8.29 7.33
N TYR A 8 14.09 7.98 6.35
CA TYR A 8 12.71 7.59 6.61
C TYR A 8 12.64 6.15 7.13
N PRO A 9 11.62 5.79 7.94
CA PRO A 9 11.36 4.40 8.29
C PRO A 9 10.98 3.59 7.04
N PRO A 10 10.94 2.25 7.11
CA PRO A 10 10.47 1.42 6.01
C PRO A 10 9.08 1.83 5.54
N TRP A 11 8.91 1.91 4.21
CA TRP A 11 7.65 2.27 3.57
C TRP A 11 7.47 1.44 2.30
N ALA A 12 6.21 1.15 1.95
CA ALA A 12 5.89 0.40 0.75
C ALA A 12 5.76 1.38 -0.42
N HIS A 13 6.69 1.29 -1.39
CA HIS A 13 6.61 2.07 -2.62
C HIS A 13 5.78 1.34 -3.67
N GLY A 14 4.87 2.07 -4.30
CA GLY A 14 4.25 1.63 -5.54
C GLY A 14 2.74 1.83 -5.54
N PRO A 15 2.03 1.10 -6.41
CA PRO A 15 0.62 1.36 -6.71
C PRO A 15 -0.39 0.98 -5.62
N GLY A 16 0.06 0.29 -4.58
CA GLY A 16 -0.79 -0.13 -3.48
C GLY A 16 -0.14 -1.16 -2.57
N TYR A 17 -0.68 -1.23 -1.36
CA TYR A 17 -0.29 -2.17 -0.31
C TYR A 17 -1.52 -2.48 0.56
N ILE A 18 -1.44 -3.57 1.33
CA ILE A 18 -2.49 -3.97 2.27
C ILE A 18 -1.99 -3.69 3.69
N ILE A 19 -2.82 -3.05 4.49
CA ILE A 19 -2.60 -2.87 5.93
C ILE A 19 -3.65 -3.62 6.73
N SER A 20 -3.27 -4.02 7.95
CA SER A 20 -4.18 -4.61 8.91
C SER A 20 -5.13 -3.56 9.51
N ARG A 21 -6.27 -4.03 10.02
CA ARG A 21 -7.35 -3.16 10.52
C ARG A 21 -6.97 -2.33 11.74
N ASP A 22 -6.09 -2.85 12.59
CA ASP A 22 -5.52 -2.17 13.75
C ASP A 22 -4.66 -0.96 13.37
N ILE A 23 -3.77 -1.10 12.38
CA ILE A 23 -3.01 0.03 11.81
C ILE A 23 -3.96 1.08 11.25
N ALA A 24 -4.97 0.67 10.47
CA ALA A 24 -5.96 1.59 9.92
C ALA A 24 -6.71 2.36 11.02
N LYS A 25 -7.10 1.70 12.12
CA LYS A 25 -7.74 2.34 13.27
C LYS A 25 -6.83 3.32 13.98
N PHE A 26 -5.56 2.97 14.17
CA PHE A 26 -4.57 3.85 14.76
C PHE A 26 -4.43 5.15 13.95
N ILE A 27 -4.34 5.02 12.63
CA ILE A 27 -4.22 6.18 11.73
C ILE A 27 -5.46 7.07 11.78
N VAL A 28 -6.66 6.49 11.71
CA VAL A 28 -7.92 7.26 11.78
C VAL A 28 -8.01 8.03 13.10
N ARG A 29 -7.67 7.38 14.22
CA ARG A 29 -7.69 8.01 15.54
C ARG A 29 -6.68 9.16 15.62
N GLY A 30 -5.41 8.91 15.26
CA GLY A 30 -4.38 9.94 15.30
C GLY A 30 -4.68 11.12 14.36
N HIS A 31 -5.33 10.88 13.22
CA HIS A 31 -5.79 11.94 12.34
C HIS A 31 -6.88 12.81 12.99
N GLN A 32 -7.86 12.19 13.66
CA GLN A 32 -8.92 12.91 14.38
C GLN A 32 -8.38 13.73 15.55
N GLU A 33 -7.39 13.19 16.26
CA GLU A 33 -6.70 13.84 17.38
C GLU A 33 -5.69 14.91 16.91
N ARG A 34 -5.39 14.98 15.60
CA ARG A 34 -4.38 15.86 14.96
C ARG A 34 -2.94 15.57 15.41
N ASP A 35 -2.68 14.34 15.82
CA ASP A 35 -1.37 13.89 16.30
C ASP A 35 -0.49 13.34 15.16
N LEU A 36 -1.08 13.06 14.01
CA LEU A 36 -0.33 12.61 12.83
C LEU A 36 0.20 13.79 12.02
N LYS A 37 1.51 13.75 11.76
CA LYS A 37 2.15 14.66 10.82
C LYS A 37 1.84 14.25 9.39
N LEU A 38 1.35 15.21 8.60
CA LEU A 38 1.15 15.05 7.16
C LEU A 38 2.47 15.28 6.42
N PHE A 39 2.72 14.47 5.39
CA PHE A 39 3.87 14.60 4.49
C PHE A 39 3.38 14.70 3.05
N LYS A 40 4.19 15.33 2.19
CA LYS A 40 3.87 15.45 0.75
C LYS A 40 3.83 14.11 0.02
N LEU A 41 4.64 13.15 0.48
CA LEU A 41 4.66 11.79 -0.02
C LEU A 41 3.86 10.92 0.93
N GLU A 42 2.72 10.45 0.44
CA GLU A 42 1.71 9.66 1.14
C GLU A 42 2.26 8.31 1.60
N ASP A 43 3.04 7.62 0.77
CA ASP A 43 3.61 6.33 1.14
C ASP A 43 4.66 6.46 2.25
N VAL A 44 5.44 7.55 2.19
CA VAL A 44 6.39 7.90 3.27
C VAL A 44 5.65 8.27 4.54
N ALA A 45 4.54 9.01 4.43
CA ALA A 45 3.67 9.32 5.58
C ALA A 45 3.17 8.02 6.23
N MET A 46 2.76 7.04 5.41
CA MET A 46 2.30 5.75 5.89
C MET A 46 3.37 4.99 6.66
N GLY A 47 4.60 4.92 6.13
CA GLY A 47 5.73 4.30 6.84
C GLY A 47 6.00 4.96 8.19
N ILE A 48 5.89 6.30 8.27
CA ILE A 48 6.05 7.04 9.53
C ILE A 48 4.94 6.72 10.52
N TRP A 49 3.68 6.64 10.08
CA TRP A 49 2.56 6.30 10.98
C TRP A 49 2.61 4.85 11.46
N ILE A 50 3.05 3.91 10.62
CA ILE A 50 3.28 2.51 11.01
C ILE A 50 4.41 2.42 12.03
N GLU A 51 5.48 3.19 11.87
CA GLU A 51 6.57 3.22 12.85
C GLU A 51 6.09 3.81 14.20
N GLN A 52 5.21 4.82 14.19
CA GLN A 52 4.57 5.32 15.41
C GLN A 52 3.67 4.27 16.07
N PHE A 53 2.90 3.52 15.29
CA PHE A 53 2.09 2.41 15.78
C PHE A 53 2.97 1.35 16.47
N LYS A 54 4.08 0.97 15.84
CA LYS A 54 5.07 0.06 16.43
C LYS A 54 5.65 0.60 17.73
N ASN A 55 6.01 1.89 17.77
CA ASN A 55 6.52 2.56 18.96
C ASN A 55 5.49 2.71 20.09
N SER A 56 4.19 2.50 19.82
CA SER A 56 3.15 2.40 20.85
C SER A 56 3.11 1.02 21.56
N GLY A 57 4.07 0.15 21.25
CA GLY A 57 4.21 -1.19 21.83
C GLY A 57 3.47 -2.28 21.07
N GLN A 58 3.02 -2.01 19.85
CA GLN A 58 2.37 -2.98 18.97
C GLN A 58 3.41 -3.67 18.08
N GLU A 59 3.17 -4.93 17.72
CA GLU A 59 4.02 -5.66 16.78
C GLU A 59 3.56 -5.40 15.34
N VAL A 60 4.52 -5.23 14.43
CA VAL A 60 4.26 -5.02 13.00
C VAL A 60 5.08 -6.03 12.20
N HIS A 61 4.39 -6.82 11.38
CA HIS A 61 5.01 -7.74 10.44
C HIS A 61 4.94 -7.16 9.03
N TYR A 62 6.10 -6.99 8.42
CA TYR A 62 6.22 -6.60 7.02
C TYR A 62 6.28 -7.86 6.16
N MET A 63 5.42 -7.93 5.13
CA MET A 63 5.38 -9.02 4.17
C MET A 63 5.55 -8.46 2.76
N THR A 64 6.37 -9.12 1.96
CA THR A 64 6.55 -8.84 0.53
C THR A 64 6.04 -10.01 -0.28
N ASP A 65 5.31 -9.72 -1.35
CA ASP A 65 4.75 -10.72 -2.24
C ASP A 65 4.95 -10.23 -3.69
N GLU A 66 5.57 -11.07 -4.52
CA GLU A 66 5.92 -10.72 -5.91
C GLU A 66 4.70 -10.41 -6.77
N ARG A 67 3.51 -10.87 -6.34
CA ARG A 67 2.22 -10.58 -6.99
C ARG A 67 1.76 -9.13 -6.80
N PHE A 68 2.48 -8.33 -6.01
CA PHE A 68 2.38 -6.86 -5.97
C PHE A 68 3.38 -6.23 -6.93
N TYR A 69 3.22 -6.50 -8.22
CA TYR A 69 4.14 -6.00 -9.24
C TYR A 69 3.90 -4.52 -9.52
N ASN A 70 4.92 -3.69 -9.31
CA ASN A 70 4.80 -2.23 -9.35
C ASN A 70 5.09 -1.60 -10.73
N ALA A 71 5.54 -2.37 -11.72
CA ALA A 71 5.95 -1.87 -13.03
C ALA A 71 5.01 -2.25 -14.18
N GLY A 72 3.85 -2.85 -13.90
CA GLY A 72 2.89 -3.24 -14.92
C GLY A 72 1.93 -4.32 -14.42
N CYS A 73 1.65 -5.31 -15.25
CA CYS A 73 0.86 -6.48 -14.88
C CYS A 73 1.69 -7.74 -15.11
N GLU A 74 1.64 -8.67 -14.15
CA GLU A 74 2.20 -10.01 -14.26
C GLU A 74 1.10 -11.03 -13.88
N THR A 75 1.03 -12.17 -14.56
CA THR A 75 0.00 -13.19 -14.29
C THR A 75 0.10 -13.69 -12.84
N ASP A 76 -1.04 -14.08 -12.27
CA ASP A 76 -1.21 -14.39 -10.84
C ASP A 76 -1.08 -13.15 -9.94
N TYR A 77 -1.31 -11.94 -10.48
CA TYR A 77 -1.26 -10.71 -9.69
C TYR A 77 -2.27 -10.68 -8.54
N ILE A 78 -1.87 -10.05 -7.44
CA ILE A 78 -2.77 -9.43 -6.46
C ILE A 78 -3.06 -7.99 -6.88
N LEU A 79 -2.05 -7.33 -7.45
CA LEU A 79 -2.15 -5.96 -7.93
C LEU A 79 -1.54 -5.84 -9.33
N ALA A 80 -2.25 -5.14 -10.23
CA ALA A 80 -1.76 -4.76 -11.55
C ALA A 80 -1.66 -3.22 -11.67
N HIS A 81 -0.50 -2.71 -12.09
CA HIS A 81 -0.21 -1.29 -12.25
C HIS A 81 -0.22 -0.83 -13.72
N TYR A 82 -0.28 0.49 -13.95
CA TYR A 82 -0.31 1.13 -15.28
C TYR A 82 -1.44 0.64 -16.20
N GLN A 83 -2.59 0.26 -15.61
CA GLN A 83 -3.75 -0.23 -16.34
C GLN A 83 -4.66 0.91 -16.80
N SER A 84 -4.97 0.97 -18.09
CA SER A 84 -5.98 1.90 -18.61
C SER A 84 -7.39 1.47 -18.18
N PRO A 85 -8.39 2.37 -18.20
CA PRO A 85 -9.77 2.00 -17.84
C PRO A 85 -10.31 0.79 -18.62
N ARG A 86 -9.95 0.65 -19.90
CA ARG A 86 -10.34 -0.50 -20.72
C ARG A 86 -9.65 -1.79 -20.26
N LEU A 87 -8.38 -1.72 -19.89
CA LEU A 87 -7.64 -2.88 -19.39
C LEU A 87 -8.21 -3.34 -18.04
N VAL A 88 -8.56 -2.43 -17.13
CA VAL A 88 -9.19 -2.79 -15.84
C VAL A 88 -10.49 -3.57 -16.03
N LEU A 89 -11.31 -3.19 -17.02
CA LEU A 89 -12.53 -3.94 -17.35
C LEU A 89 -12.22 -5.35 -17.89
N CYS A 90 -11.20 -5.48 -18.73
CA CYS A 90 -10.75 -6.78 -19.24
C CYS A 90 -10.20 -7.67 -18.11
N LEU A 91 -9.37 -7.13 -17.22
CA LEU A 91 -8.84 -7.84 -16.06
C LEU A 91 -9.99 -8.37 -15.18
N TRP A 92 -11.00 -7.54 -14.94
CA TRP A 92 -12.19 -7.94 -14.19
C TRP A 92 -12.99 -9.04 -14.88
N GLU A 93 -13.19 -8.93 -16.20
CA GLU A 93 -13.90 -9.96 -16.99
C GLU A 93 -13.18 -11.32 -16.93
N LYS A 94 -11.84 -11.33 -17.05
CA LYS A 94 -11.03 -12.55 -16.90
C LYS A 94 -11.16 -13.15 -15.51
N LEU A 95 -11.09 -12.34 -14.46
CA LEU A 95 -11.30 -12.81 -13.09
C LEU A 95 -12.68 -13.45 -12.89
N GLN A 96 -13.74 -12.89 -13.47
CA GLN A 96 -15.09 -13.44 -13.34
C GLN A 96 -15.33 -14.72 -14.15
N LYS A 97 -14.77 -14.80 -15.37
CA LYS A 97 -15.04 -15.91 -16.29
C LYS A 97 -14.04 -17.05 -16.11
N GLU A 98 -12.76 -16.71 -16.04
CA GLU A 98 -11.65 -17.66 -16.05
C GLU A 98 -11.17 -17.99 -14.62
N HIS A 99 -11.58 -17.19 -13.62
CA HIS A 99 -11.13 -17.32 -12.22
C HIS A 99 -9.60 -17.23 -12.09
N GLN A 100 -8.96 -16.48 -12.98
CA GLN A 100 -7.51 -16.33 -13.04
C GLN A 100 -7.11 -14.85 -13.16
N PRO A 101 -6.10 -14.39 -12.39
CA PRO A 101 -5.54 -13.06 -12.56
C PRO A 101 -4.56 -13.07 -13.75
N ALA A 102 -5.08 -12.94 -14.96
CA ALA A 102 -4.26 -12.92 -16.18
C ALA A 102 -4.28 -11.52 -16.81
N CYS A 103 -3.11 -11.05 -17.25
CA CYS A 103 -2.97 -9.72 -17.84
C CYS A 103 -3.73 -9.59 -19.16
N CYS A 104 -4.09 -8.35 -19.49
CA CYS A 104 -4.72 -7.99 -20.75
C CYS A 104 -3.71 -7.29 -21.67
N GLU A 105 -3.85 -7.51 -22.97
CA GLU A 105 -3.05 -6.88 -24.03
C GLU A 105 -3.75 -5.62 -24.58
#